data_AF-A0ABD7DP89-F1
#
_entry.id   AF-A0ABD7DP89-F1
#
_cell.length_a   1.000
_cell.length_b   1.000
_cell.length_c   1.000
_cell.angle_alpha   90.00
_cell.angle_beta   90.00
_cell.angle_gamma   90.00
#
_symmetry.space_group_name_H-M   'P 1'
#
loop_
_entity.id
_entity.type
_entity.pdbx_description
1 polymer ?
#
loop_
_entity_poly.entity_id
_entity_poly.type
_entity_poly.pdbx_seq_one_letter_code
_entity_poly.pdbx_strand_id
1 'polypeptide(L)'
;MERSKFSKPVAFNKKNEKDRIMLQHVKRKNFSGYVKKLIWNDIPDKHKKITCEEDRKQVPSPIRQDEQSVTGKKKLSAAARIEQIKAQTKRQEPSKSSLPVFLPNKNINK
;
A
#
# COMPACT_ATOMS: atom_id res chain seq x y z
N MET A 1 15.71 29.74 -2.65
CA MET A 1 16.14 28.32 -2.66
C MET A 1 15.46 27.62 -3.82
N GLU A 2 16.24 27.13 -4.77
CA GLU A 2 15.72 26.35 -5.89
C GLU A 2 15.18 25.01 -5.39
N ARG A 3 13.99 24.61 -5.87
CA ARG A 3 13.37 23.35 -5.48
C ARG A 3 13.94 22.24 -6.36
N SER A 4 14.47 21.19 -5.75
CA SER A 4 15.01 20.02 -6.46
C SER A 4 13.97 19.21 -7.25
N LYS A 5 12.68 19.51 -7.07
CA LYS A 5 11.57 18.82 -7.74
C LYS A 5 10.78 19.82 -8.59
N PHE A 6 10.68 19.53 -9.88
CA PHE A 6 9.84 20.25 -10.82
C PHE A 6 8.64 19.38 -11.25
N SER A 7 7.43 19.91 -11.21
CA SER A 7 6.20 19.19 -11.59
C SER A 7 5.63 19.72 -12.90
N LYS A 8 5.44 18.84 -13.88
CA LYS A 8 4.67 19.12 -15.10
C LYS A 8 3.23 18.65 -14.90
N PRO A 9 2.21 19.53 -14.92
CA PRO A 9 0.82 19.13 -14.76
C PRO A 9 0.29 18.41 -16.01
N VAL A 10 -0.68 17.52 -15.82
CA VAL A 10 -1.39 16.80 -16.88
C VAL A 10 -2.88 16.78 -16.54
N ALA A 11 -3.75 17.06 -17.51
CA ALA A 11 -5.19 17.07 -17.35
C ALA A 11 -5.88 16.08 -18.29
N PHE A 12 -7.01 15.53 -17.87
CA PHE A 12 -7.88 14.65 -18.67
C PHE A 12 -9.22 15.32 -18.90
N ASN A 13 -9.72 15.28 -20.14
CA ASN A 13 -11.04 15.78 -20.49
C ASN A 13 -12.12 14.72 -20.21
N LYS A 14 -12.94 14.97 -19.18
CA LYS A 14 -14.02 14.04 -18.79
C LYS A 14 -15.10 13.81 -19.85
N LYS A 15 -15.23 14.72 -20.84
CA LYS A 15 -16.20 14.59 -21.93
C LYS A 15 -15.67 13.72 -23.08
N ASN A 16 -14.36 13.47 -23.14
CA ASN A 16 -13.74 12.63 -24.16
C ASN A 16 -13.72 11.17 -23.68
N GLU A 17 -14.22 10.26 -24.51
CA GLU A 17 -14.30 8.84 -24.15
C GLU A 17 -12.91 8.19 -24.01
N LYS A 18 -11.93 8.60 -24.83
CA LYS A 18 -10.55 8.09 -24.71
C LYS A 18 -9.94 8.44 -23.35
N ASP A 19 -10.06 9.71 -22.96
CA ASP A 19 -9.58 10.22 -21.68
C ASP A 19 -10.30 9.55 -20.51
N ARG A 20 -11.60 9.25 -20.65
CA ARG A 20 -12.38 8.53 -19.64
C ARG A 20 -11.87 7.11 -19.43
N ILE A 21 -11.57 6.37 -20.51
CA ILE A 21 -10.97 5.04 -20.44
C ILE A 21 -9.58 5.11 -19.79
N MET A 22 -8.76 6.09 -20.18
CA MET A 22 -7.44 6.31 -19.58
C MET A 22 -7.55 6.60 -18.08
N LEU A 23 -8.48 7.47 -17.67
CA LEU A 23 -8.71 7.84 -16.28
C LEU A 23 -9.13 6.61 -15.45
N GLN A 24 -9.99 5.76 -16.00
CA GLN A 24 -10.39 4.51 -15.36
C GLN A 24 -9.20 3.55 -15.18
N HIS A 25 -8.33 3.43 -16.18
CA HIS A 25 -7.14 2.59 -16.12
C HIS A 25 -6.13 3.05 -15.07
N VAL A 26 -5.93 4.37 -14.92
CA VAL A 26 -4.94 4.95 -14.01
C VAL A 26 -5.48 5.26 -12.62
N LYS A 27 -6.80 5.15 -12.38
CA LYS A 27 -7.49 5.49 -11.11
C LYS A 27 -6.84 4.90 -9.85
N ARG A 28 -6.30 3.67 -9.94
CA ARG A 28 -5.66 2.96 -8.82
C ARG A 28 -4.14 2.82 -8.97
N LYS A 29 -3.51 3.61 -9.84
CA LYS A 29 -2.07 3.57 -10.14
C LYS A 29 -1.41 4.89 -9.76
N ASN A 30 -0.12 4.86 -9.40
CA ASN A 30 0.67 6.08 -9.33
C ASN A 30 0.96 6.58 -10.76
N PHE A 31 0.18 7.55 -11.22
CA PHE A 31 0.27 8.07 -12.59
C PHE A 31 1.69 8.57 -12.92
N SER A 32 2.28 9.38 -12.04
CA SER A 32 3.61 9.95 -12.26
C SER A 32 4.70 8.88 -12.35
N GLY A 33 4.65 7.85 -11.51
CA GLY A 33 5.59 6.73 -11.54
C GLY A 33 5.42 5.85 -12.77
N TYR A 34 4.17 5.63 -13.20
CA TYR A 34 3.88 4.91 -14.45
C TYR A 34 4.48 5.63 -15.66
N VAL A 35 4.25 6.93 -15.79
CA VAL A 35 4.75 7.74 -16.91
C VAL A 35 6.29 7.83 -16.89
N LYS A 36 6.91 8.02 -15.73
CA LYS A 36 8.39 8.03 -15.62
C LYS A 36 9.03 6.73 -16.12
N LYS A 37 8.42 5.57 -15.81
CA LYS A 37 8.89 4.26 -16.29
C LYS A 37 8.77 4.15 -17.82
N LEU A 38 7.65 4.58 -18.39
CA LEU A 38 7.45 4.59 -19.84
C LEU A 38 8.48 5.49 -20.54
N ILE A 39 8.66 6.72 -20.06
CA ILE A 39 9.63 7.68 -20.63
C ILE A 39 11.05 7.11 -20.53
N TRP A 40 11.43 6.52 -19.38
CA TRP A 40 12.75 5.91 -19.24
C TRP A 40 13.00 4.81 -20.24
N ASN A 41 12.00 3.95 -20.48
CA ASN A 41 12.11 2.87 -21.47
C ASN A 41 12.20 3.40 -22.90
N ASP A 42 11.50 4.50 -23.21
CA ASP A 42 11.44 5.15 -24.53
C ASP A 42 12.71 5.93 -24.89
N ILE A 43 13.46 6.43 -23.90
CA ILE A 43 14.75 7.07 -24.12
C ILE A 43 15.72 6.07 -24.78
N PRO A 44 16.43 6.43 -25.87
CA PRO A 44 17.35 5.50 -26.53
C PRO A 44 18.61 5.26 -25.67
N ASP A 45 19.17 4.06 -25.78
CA ASP A 45 20.24 3.56 -24.88
C ASP A 45 21.53 4.38 -24.93
N LYS A 46 21.74 5.16 -26.01
CA LYS A 46 22.84 6.12 -26.13
C LYS A 46 22.88 7.12 -24.96
N HIS A 47 21.73 7.42 -24.37
CA HIS A 47 21.59 8.33 -23.22
C HIS A 47 21.46 7.60 -21.87
N LYS A 48 21.32 6.26 -21.86
CA LYS A 48 21.15 5.45 -20.64
C LYS A 48 22.49 4.98 -20.02
N LYS A 49 23.59 5.69 -20.26
CA LYS A 49 24.93 5.36 -19.69
C LYS A 49 25.04 5.62 -18.18
N ILE A 50 23.92 5.53 -17.46
CA ILE A 50 23.82 5.73 -16.02
C ILE A 50 23.44 4.37 -15.46
N THR A 51 24.42 3.62 -14.97
CA THR A 51 24.19 2.31 -14.34
C THR A 51 23.41 2.55 -13.04
N CYS A 52 22.09 2.41 -13.09
CA CYS A 52 21.25 2.39 -11.90
C CYS A 52 21.37 1.01 -11.24
N GLU A 53 22.40 0.83 -10.43
CA GLU A 53 22.52 -0.26 -9.45
C GLU A 53 21.56 -0.01 -8.28
N GLU A 54 20.26 0.09 -8.51
CA GLU A 54 19.30 0.21 -7.41
C GLU A 54 17.92 -0.30 -7.82
N ASP A 55 17.45 -1.26 -7.01
CA ASP A 55 16.06 -1.69 -6.87
C ASP A 55 15.58 -2.91 -7.69
N ARG A 56 16.37 -3.99 -7.63
CA ARG A 56 15.82 -5.35 -7.63
C ARG A 56 15.16 -5.67 -6.29
N LYS A 57 13.98 -5.11 -6.01
CA LYS A 57 12.94 -5.80 -5.23
C LYS A 57 11.58 -5.60 -5.90
N GLN A 58 11.36 -6.38 -6.95
CA GLN A 58 10.01 -6.66 -7.44
C GLN A 58 9.19 -7.26 -6.29
N VAL A 59 8.37 -6.44 -5.62
CA VAL A 59 7.27 -6.94 -4.81
C VAL A 59 6.20 -7.42 -5.81
N PRO A 60 5.81 -8.71 -5.80
CA PRO A 60 4.77 -9.19 -6.69
C PRO A 60 3.44 -8.52 -6.30
N SER A 61 2.88 -7.74 -7.21
CA SER A 61 1.48 -7.31 -7.11
C SER A 61 0.57 -8.50 -7.40
N PRO A 62 -0.36 -8.89 -6.52
CA PRO A 62 -1.28 -9.99 -6.79
C PRO A 62 -2.39 -9.51 -7.73
N ILE A 63 -2.39 -10.03 -8.95
CA ILE A 63 -3.57 -10.07 -9.82
C ILE A 63 -3.69 -11.51 -10.33
N ARG A 64 -4.92 -12.04 -10.18
CA ARG A 64 -5.53 -13.35 -10.58
C ARG A 64 -5.99 -14.09 -9.31
N GLN A 65 -7.29 -14.08 -8.99
CA GLN A 65 -8.36 -14.95 -9.53
C GLN A 65 -7.94 -16.41 -9.62
N ASP A 66 -8.85 -17.24 -9.11
CA ASP A 66 -8.73 -18.66 -8.76
C ASP A 66 -7.96 -19.54 -9.72
N GLU A 67 -7.21 -20.47 -9.11
CA GLU A 67 -7.09 -21.91 -9.42
C GLU A 67 -5.75 -22.38 -8.81
N GLN A 68 -5.85 -23.01 -7.64
CA GLN A 68 -4.73 -23.54 -6.88
C GLN A 68 -4.26 -24.87 -7.46
N SER A 69 -2.95 -25.03 -7.64
CA SER A 69 -2.29 -26.26 -7.21
C SER A 69 -0.79 -26.01 -6.97
N VAL A 70 -0.17 -26.93 -6.21
CA VAL A 70 1.27 -27.05 -5.87
C VAL A 70 1.66 -26.62 -4.44
N THR A 71 1.45 -27.58 -3.54
CA THR A 71 2.31 -28.07 -2.45
C THR A 71 3.09 -27.10 -1.53
N GLY A 72 2.74 -27.19 -0.24
CA GLY A 72 3.76 -27.41 0.79
C GLY A 72 4.03 -26.30 1.82
N LYS A 73 3.03 -25.87 2.59
CA LYS A 73 2.98 -25.85 4.09
C LYS A 73 1.53 -25.60 4.49
N LYS A 74 0.88 -26.57 5.16
CA LYS A 74 -0.50 -26.44 5.65
C LYS A 74 -0.52 -25.32 6.69
N LYS A 75 -0.95 -24.11 6.31
CA LYS A 75 -1.27 -23.06 7.28
C LYS A 75 -2.44 -23.59 8.11
N LEU A 76 -2.29 -23.55 9.44
CA LEU A 76 -3.35 -23.95 10.36
C LEU A 76 -4.64 -23.18 10.03
N SER A 77 -5.77 -23.90 10.03
CA SER A 77 -7.10 -23.31 9.80
C SER A 77 -7.37 -22.19 10.81
N ALA A 78 -8.15 -21.18 10.41
CA ALA A 78 -8.52 -20.06 11.28
C ALA A 78 -9.10 -20.54 12.61
N ALA A 79 -9.89 -21.62 12.60
CA ALA A 79 -10.43 -22.24 13.80
C ALA A 79 -9.34 -22.73 14.78
N ALA A 80 -8.33 -23.46 14.28
CA ALA A 80 -7.22 -23.94 15.08
C ALA A 80 -6.37 -22.79 15.66
N ARG A 81 -6.27 -21.68 14.92
CA ARG A 81 -5.56 -20.47 15.39
C ARG A 81 -6.32 -19.78 16.53
N ILE A 82 -7.64 -19.74 16.45
CA ILE A 82 -8.51 -19.17 17.50
C ILE A 82 -8.43 -20.01 18.79
N GLU A 83 -8.40 -21.34 18.69
CA GLU A 83 -8.27 -22.23 19.85
C GLU A 83 -6.93 -22.09 20.56
N GLN A 84 -5.82 -21.96 19.83
CA GLN A 84 -4.51 -21.68 20.43
C GLN A 84 -4.50 -20.35 21.19
N ILE A 85 -5.10 -19.30 20.63
CA ILE A 85 -5.20 -17.99 21.31
C ILE A 85 -6.03 -18.13 22.58
N LYS A 86 -7.20 -18.80 22.52
CA LYS A 86 -8.04 -19.06 23.70
C LYS A 86 -7.32 -19.85 24.79
N ALA A 87 -6.51 -20.84 24.42
CA ALA A 87 -5.74 -21.63 25.37
C ALA A 87 -4.66 -20.80 26.08
N GLN A 88 -4.01 -19.87 25.36
CA GLN A 88 -3.01 -18.97 25.94
C GLN A 88 -3.65 -17.92 26.86
N THR A 89 -4.82 -17.39 26.52
CA THR A 89 -5.50 -16.36 27.32
C THR A 89 -6.28 -16.91 28.51
N LYS A 90 -6.44 -18.23 28.66
CA LYS A 90 -7.20 -18.85 29.77
C LYS A 90 -6.55 -18.71 31.15
N ARG A 91 -5.31 -18.21 31.26
CA ARG A 91 -4.58 -18.07 32.54
C ARG A 91 -4.35 -16.63 33.01
N GLN A 92 -5.07 -15.66 32.47
CA GLN A 92 -5.10 -14.32 33.07
C GLN A 92 -6.50 -14.05 33.60
N GLU A 93 -6.68 -14.35 34.90
CA GLU A 93 -7.61 -13.58 35.73
C GLU A 93 -7.40 -12.09 35.40
N PRO A 94 -8.45 -11.27 35.23
CA PRO A 94 -8.28 -9.84 35.05
C PRO A 94 -7.64 -9.32 36.33
N SER A 95 -6.32 -9.14 36.32
CA SER A 95 -5.66 -8.36 37.36
C SER A 95 -6.36 -7.01 37.33
N LYS A 96 -6.91 -6.62 38.49
CA LYS A 96 -7.59 -5.35 38.68
C LYS A 96 -6.55 -4.26 38.46
N SER A 97 -6.32 -3.91 37.20
CA SER A 97 -5.38 -2.86 36.85
C SER A 97 -5.97 -1.55 37.37
N SER A 98 -5.28 -0.99 38.35
CA SER A 98 -5.53 0.33 38.92
C SER A 98 -5.12 1.39 37.90
N LEU A 99 -5.78 1.42 36.74
CA LEU A 99 -5.59 2.50 35.79
C LEU A 99 -6.45 3.69 36.23
N PRO A 100 -5.88 4.88 36.40
CA PRO A 100 -6.63 6.05 36.80
C PRO A 100 -7.65 6.43 35.72
N VAL A 101 -8.91 6.56 36.14
CA VAL A 101 -9.99 7.07 35.29
C VAL A 101 -9.73 8.55 35.03
N PHE A 102 -9.54 8.94 33.77
CA PHE A 102 -9.38 10.33 33.39
C PHE A 102 -10.75 11.03 33.33
N LEU A 103 -11.07 11.81 34.37
CA LEU A 103 -12.26 12.66 34.41
C LEU A 103 -11.95 14.02 33.77
N PRO A 104 -12.64 14.43 32.69
CA PRO A 104 -12.41 15.73 32.07
C PRO A 104 -12.83 16.86 33.00
N ASN A 105 -11.88 17.76 33.29
CA ASN A 105 -12.05 18.91 34.16
C ASN A 105 -12.93 19.98 33.48
N LYS A 106 -14.16 20.13 33.97
CA LYS A 106 -15.09 21.20 33.55
C LYS A 106 -14.88 22.42 34.43
N ASN A 107 -13.81 23.17 34.20
CA ASN A 107 -13.69 24.53 34.72
C ASN A 107 -13.39 25.49 33.57
N ILE A 108 -14.45 25.81 32.83
CA ILE A 108 -14.52 26.98 31.97
C ILE A 108 -15.38 27.97 32.77
N ASN A 109 -14.74 28.71 33.67
CA ASN A 109 -15.28 29.89 34.32
C ASN A 109 -14.38 31.06 33.93
N LYS A 110 -14.85 32.29 33.73
CA LYS A 110 -16.18 32.87 33.56
C LYS A 110 -15.93 34.30 33.09
#